data_AF-A0A2K0WUM9-F1
#
_entry.id   AF-A0A2K0WUM9-F1
#
_cell.length_a   1.000
_cell.length_b   1.000
_cell.length_c   1.000
_cell.angle_alpha   90.00
_cell.angle_beta   90.00
_cell.angle_gamma   90.00
#
_symmetry.space_group_name_H-M   'P 1'
#
loop_
_entity.id
_entity.type
_entity.pdbx_description
1 polymer ?
#
loop_
_entity_poly.entity_id
_entity_poly.type
_entity_poly.pdbx_seq_one_letter_code
_entity_poly.pdbx_strand_id
1 'polypeptide(L)'
;MGGTQLAQLSLWHPRLLDSLVLIDPIIQIPNPSIFLAGLSTKRRDVWPSREDAVARFKKSKFFQSWDPRVLDLWIEHGLRGIPTELHPQEDSPSSDKRVTLTTSKHQELFSFVRPTYLTRDWESSSDQDPEQNKDCPDYPFYRPEPSKIFRHLPELRPSTLFVFGKQSEFSSPEQRQEKLLTTGTGVGGSGGAAAGRVQEETLDCGHLIPMEKVSECADVIASFVGKEMNRWCDQQESFKRYRESMSRQQQITIDEQWEEKVKLGDTYLKKS
;
A
#
# COMPACT_ATOMS: atom_id res chain seq x y z
N MET A 1 -0.31 -4.77 -1.29
CA MET A 1 -0.18 -4.76 0.19
C MET A 1 0.42 -3.48 0.74
N GLY A 2 1.65 -3.11 0.35
CA GLY A 2 2.34 -1.93 0.91
C GLY A 2 1.56 -0.61 0.80
N GLY A 3 0.94 -0.34 -0.36
CA GLY A 3 0.12 0.87 -0.53
C GLY A 3 -1.06 0.96 0.43
N THR A 4 -1.77 -0.16 0.62
CA THR A 4 -2.85 -0.30 1.61
C THR A 4 -2.35 -0.02 3.04
N GLN A 5 -1.20 -0.58 3.41
CA GLN A 5 -0.59 -0.37 4.73
C GLN A 5 -0.16 1.09 4.97
N LEU A 6 0.42 1.74 3.97
CA LEU A 6 0.83 3.16 4.06
C LEU A 6 -0.38 4.10 4.15
N ALA A 7 -1.44 3.82 3.40
CA ALA A 7 -2.70 4.54 3.53
C ALA A 7 -3.30 4.38 4.93
N GLN A 8 -3.32 3.16 5.47
CA GLN A 8 -3.78 2.90 6.83
C GLN A 8 -2.95 3.63 7.90
N LEU A 9 -1.62 3.59 7.78
CA LEU A 9 -0.71 4.31 8.68
C LEU A 9 -1.03 5.82 8.68
N SER A 10 -1.34 6.37 7.53
CA SER A 10 -1.68 7.79 7.37
C SER A 10 -3.05 8.14 7.93
N LEU A 11 -4.00 7.21 7.94
CA LEU A 11 -5.28 7.39 8.62
C LEU A 11 -5.10 7.38 10.14
N TRP A 12 -4.25 6.51 10.68
CA TRP A 12 -3.94 6.47 12.13
C TRP A 12 -3.11 7.64 12.60
N HIS A 13 -2.17 8.10 11.77
CA HIS A 13 -1.28 9.20 12.08
C HIS A 13 -1.27 10.24 10.95
N PRO A 14 -2.31 11.09 10.83
CA PRO A 14 -2.48 12.03 9.70
C PRO A 14 -1.35 13.02 9.49
N ARG A 15 -0.49 13.23 10.50
CA ARG A 15 0.64 14.17 10.46
C ARG A 15 2.01 13.50 10.45
N LEU A 16 2.06 12.16 10.33
CA LEU A 16 3.33 11.42 10.31
C LEU A 16 4.03 11.52 8.96
N LEU A 17 3.25 11.49 7.87
CA LEU A 17 3.76 11.53 6.50
C LEU A 17 3.24 12.79 5.81
N ASP A 18 4.12 13.57 5.17
CA ASP A 18 3.72 14.77 4.41
C ASP A 18 3.09 14.41 3.05
N SER A 19 3.57 13.33 2.42
CA SER A 19 3.13 12.83 1.13
C SER A 19 3.22 11.31 1.02
N LEU A 20 2.41 10.73 0.13
CA LEU A 20 2.30 9.30 -0.14
C LEU A 20 2.45 9.03 -1.64
N VAL A 21 3.12 7.94 -1.96
CA VAL A 21 3.13 7.33 -3.29
C VAL A 21 2.55 5.93 -3.16
N LEU A 22 1.44 5.69 -3.82
CA LEU A 22 0.74 4.41 -3.79
C LEU A 22 0.82 3.78 -5.18
N ILE A 23 1.68 2.77 -5.32
CA ILE A 23 1.92 2.06 -6.58
C ILE A 23 0.96 0.87 -6.66
N ASP A 24 0.06 0.93 -7.64
CA ASP A 24 -1.02 0.00 -7.94
C ASP A 24 -1.72 -0.59 -6.68
N PRO A 25 -2.20 0.28 -5.76
CA PRO A 25 -2.69 -0.18 -4.47
C PRO A 25 -4.02 -0.93 -4.60
N ILE A 26 -4.07 -2.13 -4.00
CA ILE A 26 -5.32 -2.86 -3.79
C ILE A 26 -6.10 -2.21 -2.64
N ILE A 27 -6.81 -1.13 -2.96
CA ILE A 27 -7.72 -0.39 -2.09
C ILE A 27 -9.01 -0.21 -2.88
N GLN A 28 -9.91 -1.20 -2.83
CA GLN A 28 -11.12 -1.20 -3.64
C GLN A 28 -12.19 -2.14 -3.11
N ILE A 29 -13.41 -1.95 -3.63
CA ILE A 29 -14.58 -2.79 -3.38
C ILE A 29 -15.11 -3.25 -4.75
N PRO A 30 -15.32 -4.56 -4.99
CA PRO A 30 -15.06 -5.69 -4.08
C PRO A 30 -13.55 -6.00 -3.92
N ASN A 31 -13.20 -6.72 -2.85
CA ASN A 31 -11.81 -7.11 -2.58
C ASN A 31 -11.37 -8.30 -3.49
N PRO A 32 -10.32 -8.15 -4.33
CA PRO A 32 -9.88 -9.20 -5.26
C PRO A 32 -9.00 -10.29 -4.62
N SER A 33 -8.77 -10.26 -3.30
CA SER A 33 -7.88 -11.16 -2.57
C SER A 33 -8.04 -12.66 -2.88
N ILE A 34 -9.28 -13.16 -2.99
CA ILE A 34 -9.53 -14.58 -3.28
C ILE A 34 -9.04 -14.99 -4.67
N PHE A 35 -9.18 -14.09 -5.66
CA PHE A 35 -8.73 -14.34 -7.02
C PHE A 35 -7.19 -14.47 -7.07
N LEU A 36 -6.49 -13.55 -6.40
CA LEU A 36 -5.03 -13.60 -6.25
C LEU A 36 -4.56 -14.88 -5.55
N ALA A 37 -5.28 -15.33 -4.52
CA ALA A 37 -5.00 -16.57 -3.83
C ALA A 37 -5.19 -17.79 -4.76
N GLY A 38 -6.25 -17.79 -5.58
CA GLY A 38 -6.51 -18.83 -6.58
C GLY A 38 -5.35 -18.99 -7.58
N LEU A 39 -4.87 -17.89 -8.15
CA LEU A 39 -3.73 -17.88 -9.09
C LEU A 39 -2.42 -18.39 -8.48
N SER A 40 -2.28 -18.33 -7.16
CA SER A 40 -1.03 -18.63 -6.46
C SER A 40 -1.02 -20.02 -5.80
N THR A 41 -2.19 -20.59 -5.50
CA THR A 41 -2.35 -21.83 -4.73
C THR A 41 -1.60 -23.03 -5.31
N LYS A 42 -1.63 -23.18 -6.64
CA LYS A 42 -1.04 -24.33 -7.34
C LYS A 42 0.35 -24.04 -7.92
N ARG A 43 0.96 -22.91 -7.57
CA ARG A 43 2.32 -22.58 -8.01
C ARG A 43 3.33 -23.61 -7.51
N ARG A 44 4.34 -23.84 -8.34
CA ARG A 44 5.52 -24.65 -8.00
C ARG A 44 6.34 -23.92 -6.93
N ASP A 45 6.85 -24.69 -5.98
CA ASP A 45 7.61 -24.19 -4.84
C ASP A 45 9.02 -24.80 -4.76
N VAL A 46 9.30 -25.87 -5.51
CA VAL A 46 10.58 -26.60 -5.50
C VAL A 46 11.08 -26.86 -6.92
N TRP A 47 12.40 -26.74 -7.09
CA TRP A 47 13.12 -27.04 -8.33
C TRP A 47 14.27 -28.02 -8.10
N PRO A 48 14.63 -28.87 -9.09
CA PRO A 48 15.74 -29.81 -8.99
C PRO A 48 17.10 -29.16 -8.72
N SER A 49 17.34 -27.96 -9.25
CA SER A 49 18.52 -27.16 -8.97
C SER A 49 18.27 -25.66 -9.16
N ARG A 50 19.21 -24.83 -8.69
CA ARG A 50 19.18 -23.38 -8.95
C ARG A 50 19.19 -23.09 -10.45
N GLU A 51 19.95 -23.84 -11.23
CA GLU A 51 20.04 -23.67 -12.69
C GLU A 51 18.70 -24.00 -13.37
N ASP A 52 18.00 -25.06 -12.95
CA ASP A 52 16.65 -25.37 -13.48
C ASP A 52 15.63 -24.27 -13.14
N ALA A 53 15.67 -23.75 -11.91
CA ALA A 53 14.82 -22.64 -11.50
C ALA A 53 15.06 -21.39 -12.37
N VAL A 54 16.32 -21.02 -12.56
CA VAL A 54 16.73 -19.88 -13.41
C VAL A 54 16.29 -20.07 -14.85
N ALA A 55 16.54 -21.24 -15.44
CA ALA A 55 16.14 -21.53 -16.82
C ALA A 55 14.61 -21.40 -17.01
N ARG A 56 13.83 -21.85 -16.02
CA ARG A 56 12.37 -21.70 -16.03
C ARG A 56 11.91 -20.27 -15.87
N PHE A 57 12.49 -19.51 -14.93
CA PHE A 57 12.16 -18.10 -14.75
C PHE A 57 12.42 -17.32 -16.04
N LYS A 58 13.60 -17.49 -16.65
CA LYS A 58 13.94 -16.84 -17.93
C LYS A 58 13.04 -17.25 -19.11
N LYS A 59 12.42 -18.44 -19.07
CA LYS A 59 11.48 -18.90 -20.11
C LYS A 59 10.04 -18.39 -19.90
N SER A 60 9.68 -18.02 -18.67
CA SER A 60 8.31 -17.60 -18.32
C SER A 60 7.99 -16.22 -18.89
N LYS A 61 6.84 -16.08 -19.56
CA LYS A 61 6.36 -14.77 -20.05
C LYS A 61 6.15 -13.75 -18.93
N PHE A 62 5.75 -14.21 -17.75
CA PHE A 62 5.58 -13.38 -16.56
C PHE A 62 6.89 -12.73 -16.09
N PHE A 63 8.01 -13.47 -16.09
CA PHE A 63 9.30 -12.92 -15.68
C PHE A 63 10.02 -12.20 -16.83
N GLN A 64 9.70 -12.54 -18.08
CA GLN A 64 10.24 -11.84 -19.26
C GLN A 64 9.73 -10.40 -19.38
N SER A 65 8.61 -10.03 -18.74
CA SER A 65 8.16 -8.63 -18.70
C SER A 65 8.88 -7.79 -17.66
N TRP A 66 9.62 -8.41 -16.73
CA TRP A 66 10.36 -7.69 -15.68
C TRP A 66 11.62 -7.04 -16.24
N ASP A 67 12.06 -5.95 -15.61
CA ASP A 67 13.39 -5.39 -15.80
C ASP A 67 14.45 -6.47 -15.51
N PRO A 68 15.42 -6.69 -16.40
CA PRO A 68 16.44 -7.73 -16.22
C PRO A 68 17.15 -7.67 -14.87
N ARG A 69 17.41 -6.47 -14.34
CA ARG A 69 18.07 -6.28 -13.04
C ARG A 69 17.20 -6.77 -11.88
N VAL A 70 15.88 -6.57 -11.98
CA VAL A 70 14.93 -7.06 -10.98
C VAL A 70 14.86 -8.58 -11.05
N LEU A 71 14.84 -9.17 -12.24
CA LEU A 71 14.87 -10.62 -12.40
C LEU A 71 16.18 -11.24 -11.85
N ASP A 72 17.32 -10.59 -12.07
CA ASP A 72 18.60 -11.05 -11.52
C ASP A 72 18.59 -11.04 -9.99
N LEU A 73 18.09 -9.96 -9.37
CA LEU A 73 17.91 -9.88 -7.91
C LEU A 73 16.90 -10.91 -7.39
N TRP A 74 15.82 -11.17 -8.13
CA TRP A 74 14.86 -12.22 -7.80
C TRP A 74 15.51 -13.60 -7.83
N ILE A 75 16.37 -13.88 -8.82
CA ILE A 75 17.12 -15.13 -8.90
C ILE A 75 18.10 -15.24 -7.73
N GLU A 76 18.82 -14.17 -7.42
CA GLU A 76 19.83 -14.14 -6.37
C GLU A 76 19.21 -14.39 -4.98
N HIS A 77 18.20 -13.61 -4.62
CA HIS A 77 17.64 -13.57 -3.27
C HIS A 77 16.35 -14.38 -3.09
N GLY A 78 15.61 -14.64 -4.16
CA GLY A 78 14.32 -15.31 -4.12
C GLY A 78 14.41 -16.83 -3.96
N LEU A 79 15.60 -17.42 -4.09
CA LEU A 79 15.83 -18.86 -3.98
C LEU A 79 16.73 -19.21 -2.79
N ARG A 80 16.37 -20.27 -2.07
CA ARG A 80 17.18 -20.88 -0.99
C ARG A 80 17.34 -22.38 -1.20
N GLY A 81 18.43 -22.94 -0.68
CA GLY A 81 18.67 -24.39 -0.70
C GLY A 81 17.73 -25.15 0.24
N ILE A 82 17.53 -26.43 -0.08
CA ILE A 82 16.91 -27.45 0.79
C ILE A 82 18.05 -28.19 1.52
N PRO A 83 17.88 -28.67 2.77
CA PRO A 83 16.63 -28.85 3.52
C PRO A 83 16.06 -27.57 4.14
N THR A 84 14.73 -27.57 4.29
CA THR A 84 13.96 -26.58 5.06
C THR A 84 12.89 -27.32 5.88
N GLU A 85 12.22 -26.67 6.80
CA GLU A 85 11.13 -27.30 7.57
C GLU A 85 10.00 -27.88 6.68
N LEU A 86 9.69 -27.22 5.55
CA LEU A 86 8.68 -27.69 4.59
C LEU A 86 9.20 -28.79 3.66
N HIS A 87 10.53 -28.88 3.50
CA HIS A 87 11.20 -29.80 2.60
C HIS A 87 12.38 -30.44 3.35
N PRO A 88 12.14 -31.41 4.25
CA PRO A 88 13.18 -32.01 5.07
C PRO A 88 14.18 -32.81 4.24
N GLN A 89 15.36 -33.04 4.81
CA GLN A 89 16.39 -33.85 4.16
C GLN A 89 15.88 -35.28 3.94
N GLU A 90 15.97 -35.77 2.72
CA GLU A 90 15.69 -37.17 2.40
C GLU A 90 16.89 -38.05 2.80
N ASP A 91 16.66 -39.34 3.07
CA ASP A 91 17.66 -40.32 3.54
C ASP A 91 18.85 -40.58 2.57
N SER A 92 18.98 -39.79 1.50
CA SER A 92 20.03 -39.94 0.50
C SER A 92 21.26 -39.07 0.83
N PRO A 93 22.49 -39.63 0.82
CA PRO A 93 23.70 -38.97 1.32
C PRO A 93 24.35 -37.97 0.34
N SER A 94 23.72 -37.65 -0.81
CA SER A 94 24.26 -36.67 -1.76
C SER A 94 23.86 -35.25 -1.38
N SER A 95 24.73 -34.26 -1.63
CA SER A 95 24.40 -32.84 -1.49
C SER A 95 23.09 -32.52 -2.22
N ASP A 96 22.01 -32.23 -1.48
CA ASP A 96 20.73 -31.88 -2.07
C ASP A 96 20.89 -30.56 -2.84
N LYS A 97 20.78 -30.62 -4.17
CA LYS A 97 20.92 -29.46 -5.04
C LYS A 97 19.61 -28.70 -5.22
N ARG A 98 18.49 -29.25 -4.70
CA ARG A 98 17.18 -28.65 -4.87
C ARG A 98 17.10 -27.29 -4.19
N VAL A 99 16.28 -26.44 -4.77
CA VAL A 99 16.01 -25.10 -4.25
C VAL A 99 14.51 -24.89 -4.11
N THR A 100 14.14 -24.00 -3.19
CA THR A 100 12.79 -23.51 -2.96
C THR A 100 12.79 -21.99 -2.87
N LEU A 101 11.62 -21.36 -2.80
CA LEU A 101 11.52 -19.92 -2.61
C LEU A 101 11.94 -19.53 -1.18
N THR A 102 12.60 -18.37 -1.05
CA THR A 102 12.93 -17.79 0.26
C THR A 102 11.65 -17.41 1.01
N THR A 103 10.69 -16.79 0.32
CA THR A 103 9.31 -16.62 0.78
C THR A 103 8.48 -17.77 0.20
N SER A 104 8.02 -18.69 1.06
CA SER A 104 7.21 -19.81 0.58
C SER A 104 5.89 -19.33 -0.02
N LYS A 105 5.34 -20.09 -0.97
CA LYS A 105 4.00 -19.79 -1.52
C LYS A 105 2.91 -19.71 -0.44
N HIS A 106 3.11 -20.38 0.69
CA HIS A 106 2.15 -20.37 1.81
C HIS A 106 2.11 -19.01 2.49
N GLN A 107 3.28 -18.41 2.75
CA GLN A 107 3.37 -17.06 3.31
C GLN A 107 2.80 -16.01 2.34
N GLU A 108 3.04 -16.17 1.03
CA GLU A 108 2.38 -15.35 0.00
C GLU A 108 0.85 -15.45 0.08
N LEU A 109 0.30 -16.68 0.13
CA LEU A 109 -1.15 -16.92 0.21
C LEU A 109 -1.78 -16.37 1.50
N PHE A 110 -1.11 -16.51 2.65
CA PHE A 110 -1.57 -15.94 3.92
C PHE A 110 -1.61 -14.41 3.89
N SER A 111 -0.79 -13.79 3.04
CA SER A 111 -0.83 -12.36 2.79
C SER A 111 -2.06 -11.94 1.96
N PHE A 112 -2.60 -12.83 1.14
CA PHE A 112 -3.79 -12.56 0.35
C PHE A 112 -5.08 -12.80 1.10
N VAL A 113 -5.19 -13.87 1.89
CA VAL A 113 -6.44 -14.28 2.56
C VAL A 113 -6.20 -14.97 3.91
N ARG A 114 -7.09 -14.76 4.88
CA ARG A 114 -7.13 -15.49 6.16
C ARG A 114 -8.36 -16.42 6.19
N PRO A 115 -8.23 -17.75 6.31
CA PRO A 115 -9.38 -18.66 6.37
C PRO A 115 -10.33 -18.36 7.54
N THR A 116 -11.64 -18.34 7.28
CA THR A 116 -12.69 -18.16 8.31
C THR A 116 -13.28 -19.48 8.80
N TYR A 117 -13.12 -20.57 8.04
CA TYR A 117 -13.66 -21.89 8.33
C TYR A 117 -12.82 -22.72 9.31
N LEU A 118 -11.69 -22.20 9.80
CA LEU A 118 -10.89 -22.88 10.81
C LEU A 118 -11.49 -22.64 12.19
N THR A 119 -11.84 -23.72 12.90
CA THR A 119 -12.25 -23.66 14.30
C THR A 119 -11.05 -23.25 15.15
N ARG A 120 -11.19 -22.17 15.93
CA ARG A 120 -10.15 -21.65 16.83
C ARG A 120 -10.64 -21.76 18.26
N ASP A 121 -10.38 -22.90 18.88
CA ASP A 121 -10.68 -23.17 20.30
C ASP A 121 -9.83 -22.29 21.24
N TRP A 122 -8.77 -21.67 20.74
CA TRP A 122 -7.94 -20.70 21.46
C TRP A 122 -8.35 -19.22 21.30
N GLU A 123 -9.34 -18.90 20.46
CA GLU A 123 -9.86 -17.53 20.32
C GLU A 123 -11.23 -17.43 21.02
N SER A 124 -11.25 -16.83 22.22
CA SER A 124 -12.48 -16.61 22.99
C SER A 124 -13.47 -15.63 22.33
N SER A 125 -12.99 -14.85 21.35
CA SER A 125 -13.77 -13.85 20.61
C SER A 125 -13.36 -13.83 19.14
N SER A 126 -14.33 -13.70 18.24
CA SER A 126 -14.07 -13.55 16.80
C SER A 126 -13.38 -12.20 16.50
N ASP A 127 -12.13 -12.24 16.05
CA ASP A 127 -11.37 -11.08 15.54
C ASP A 127 -11.77 -10.75 14.08
N GLN A 128 -13.05 -10.86 13.74
CA GLN A 128 -13.57 -10.57 12.41
C GLN A 128 -14.41 -9.29 12.44
N ASP A 129 -14.10 -8.37 11.53
CA ASP A 129 -14.93 -7.21 11.23
C ASP A 129 -16.35 -7.66 10.81
N PRO A 130 -17.38 -7.30 11.60
CA PRO A 130 -18.77 -7.74 11.33
C PRO A 130 -19.34 -7.16 10.03
N GLU A 131 -18.71 -6.13 9.46
CA GLU A 131 -19.16 -5.49 8.24
C GLU A 131 -18.56 -6.12 6.97
N GLN A 132 -17.44 -6.85 7.08
CA GLN A 132 -16.66 -7.26 5.90
C GLN A 132 -17.45 -8.13 4.92
N ASN A 133 -18.24 -9.06 5.43
CA ASN A 133 -18.95 -10.06 4.64
C ASN A 133 -20.46 -9.82 4.60
N LYS A 134 -20.96 -8.62 4.97
CA LYS A 134 -22.40 -8.33 4.93
C LYS A 134 -23.02 -8.57 3.56
N ASP A 135 -22.32 -8.20 2.50
CA ASP A 135 -22.78 -8.36 1.12
C ASP A 135 -22.56 -9.77 0.57
N CYS A 136 -21.70 -10.57 1.21
CA CYS A 136 -21.41 -11.95 0.83
C CYS A 136 -21.15 -12.83 2.07
N PRO A 137 -22.21 -13.23 2.80
CA PRO A 137 -22.09 -13.94 4.07
C PRO A 137 -21.31 -15.26 3.99
N ASP A 138 -21.38 -15.93 2.82
CA ASP A 138 -20.73 -17.22 2.57
C ASP A 138 -19.25 -17.12 2.14
N TYR A 139 -18.66 -15.91 2.16
CA TYR A 139 -17.26 -15.72 1.76
C TYR A 139 -16.29 -16.42 2.73
N PRO A 140 -15.50 -17.43 2.29
CA PRO A 140 -14.76 -18.35 3.18
C PRO A 140 -13.43 -17.80 3.71
N PHE A 141 -13.16 -16.52 3.47
CA PHE A 141 -11.90 -15.86 3.83
C PHE A 141 -12.15 -14.49 4.50
N TYR A 142 -11.12 -13.97 5.14
CA TYR A 142 -11.14 -12.70 5.87
C TYR A 142 -10.01 -11.80 5.40
N ARG A 143 -10.35 -10.60 4.90
CA ARG A 143 -9.46 -9.49 4.51
C ARG A 143 -10.26 -8.18 4.40
N PRO A 144 -10.44 -7.44 5.50
CA PRO A 144 -11.26 -6.23 5.50
C PRO A 144 -10.51 -5.01 4.99
N GLU A 145 -9.18 -5.05 4.97
CA GLU A 145 -8.35 -3.87 4.86
C GLU A 145 -8.59 -3.09 3.56
N PRO A 146 -8.63 -3.71 2.35
CA PRO A 146 -8.86 -2.97 1.12
C PRO A 146 -10.17 -2.18 1.12
N SER A 147 -11.27 -2.83 1.52
CA SER A 147 -12.61 -2.22 1.55
C SER A 147 -12.74 -1.19 2.68
N LYS A 148 -12.13 -1.44 3.83
CA LYS A 148 -12.11 -0.50 4.96
C LYS A 148 -11.38 0.78 4.58
N ILE A 149 -10.17 0.66 4.06
CA ILE A 149 -9.35 1.82 3.70
C ILE A 149 -9.97 2.59 2.55
N PHE A 150 -10.59 1.89 1.59
CA PHE A 150 -11.32 2.53 0.50
C PHE A 150 -12.38 3.51 1.03
N ARG A 151 -13.19 3.09 2.02
CA ARG A 151 -14.22 3.94 2.64
C ARG A 151 -13.64 5.13 3.42
N HIS A 152 -12.40 5.03 3.88
CA HIS A 152 -11.70 6.10 4.60
C HIS A 152 -10.77 6.94 3.71
N LEU A 153 -10.70 6.68 2.40
CA LEU A 153 -9.94 7.54 1.47
C LEU A 153 -10.31 9.02 1.58
N PRO A 154 -11.58 9.45 1.83
CA PRO A 154 -11.90 10.86 2.03
C PRO A 154 -11.10 11.53 3.16
N GLU A 155 -10.73 10.80 4.20
CA GLU A 155 -10.03 11.33 5.39
C GLU A 155 -8.50 11.39 5.20
N LEU A 156 -7.98 10.95 4.05
CA LEU A 156 -6.54 10.86 3.81
C LEU A 156 -5.91 12.27 3.70
N ARG A 157 -5.09 12.61 4.71
CA ARG A 157 -4.49 13.93 4.88
C ARG A 157 -3.22 14.19 4.03
N PRO A 158 -2.29 13.24 3.86
CA PRO A 158 -1.09 13.50 3.07
C PRO A 158 -1.41 13.74 1.60
N SER A 159 -0.55 14.49 0.92
CA SER A 159 -0.63 14.57 -0.55
C SER A 159 -0.38 13.19 -1.14
N THR A 160 -1.17 12.76 -2.12
CA THR A 160 -1.13 11.37 -2.58
C THR A 160 -0.95 11.30 -4.09
N LEU A 161 0.08 10.59 -4.53
CA LEU A 161 0.22 10.16 -5.91
C LEU A 161 -0.19 8.69 -6.02
N PHE A 162 -1.12 8.40 -6.92
CA PHE A 162 -1.37 7.04 -7.38
C PHE A 162 -0.57 6.76 -8.65
N VAL A 163 0.11 5.62 -8.72
CA VAL A 163 0.78 5.16 -9.94
C VAL A 163 0.17 3.82 -10.34
N PHE A 164 -0.49 3.77 -11.49
CA PHE A 164 -1.23 2.58 -11.94
C PHE A 164 -0.65 1.95 -13.20
N GLY A 165 -0.84 0.63 -13.33
CA GLY A 165 -0.49 -0.11 -14.53
C GLY A 165 -1.66 -0.06 -15.51
N LYS A 166 -1.44 0.36 -16.75
CA LYS A 166 -2.48 0.48 -17.76
C LYS A 166 -3.18 -0.86 -18.05
N GLN A 167 -2.44 -1.96 -17.93
CA GLN A 167 -2.93 -3.34 -18.12
C GLN A 167 -3.19 -4.05 -16.79
N SER A 168 -3.21 -3.33 -15.66
CA SER A 168 -3.49 -3.96 -14.36
C SER A 168 -4.95 -4.42 -14.27
N GLU A 169 -5.12 -5.70 -13.94
CA GLU A 169 -6.43 -6.33 -13.71
C GLU A 169 -7.13 -5.77 -12.44
N PHE A 170 -6.45 -4.94 -11.65
CA PHE A 170 -6.94 -4.39 -10.39
C PHE A 170 -7.11 -2.86 -10.40
N SER A 171 -6.88 -2.22 -11.54
CA SER A 171 -6.89 -0.76 -11.67
C SER A 171 -7.59 -0.32 -12.95
N SER A 172 -8.85 -0.74 -13.12
CA SER A 172 -9.67 -0.30 -14.26
C SER A 172 -9.77 1.24 -14.28
N PRO A 173 -9.99 1.88 -15.45
CA PRO A 173 -10.17 3.33 -15.52
C PRO A 173 -11.20 3.89 -14.52
N GLU A 174 -12.31 3.18 -14.32
CA GLU A 174 -13.37 3.54 -13.38
C GLU A 174 -12.86 3.46 -11.93
N GLN A 175 -12.17 2.37 -11.58
CA GLN A 175 -11.62 2.17 -10.24
C GLN A 175 -10.49 3.15 -9.91
N ARG A 176 -9.76 3.64 -10.91
CA ARG A 176 -8.73 4.68 -10.74
C ARG A 176 -9.37 6.04 -10.52
N GLN A 177 -10.31 6.39 -11.39
CA GLN A 177 -11.07 7.64 -11.28
C GLN A 177 -11.79 7.74 -9.93
N GLU A 178 -12.39 6.65 -9.46
CA GLU A 178 -13.06 6.62 -8.16
C GLU A 178 -12.10 6.89 -6.99
N LYS A 179 -10.88 6.31 -7.02
CA LYS A 179 -9.84 6.59 -6.02
C LYS A 179 -9.40 8.06 -6.07
N LEU A 180 -9.17 8.59 -7.27
CA LEU A 180 -8.76 9.98 -7.48
C LEU A 180 -9.80 10.98 -6.95
N LEU A 181 -11.08 10.75 -7.28
CA LEU A 181 -12.18 11.63 -6.90
C LEU A 181 -12.55 11.56 -5.41
N THR A 182 -12.35 10.40 -4.79
CA THR A 182 -12.72 10.18 -3.38
C THR A 182 -11.62 10.64 -2.41
N THR A 183 -10.34 10.45 -2.76
CA THR A 183 -9.24 10.62 -1.81
C THR A 183 -9.08 12.05 -1.30
N GLY A 184 -9.01 12.21 0.02
CA GLY A 184 -8.72 13.47 0.69
C GLY A 184 -9.85 14.52 0.65
N THR A 185 -11.05 14.15 0.19
CA THR A 185 -12.18 15.09 0.02
C THR A 185 -13.02 15.32 1.28
N GLY A 186 -12.86 14.46 2.30
CA GLY A 186 -13.65 14.47 3.52
C GLY A 186 -13.02 15.26 4.67
N VAL A 187 -13.65 15.17 5.83
CA VAL A 187 -13.17 15.81 7.06
C VAL A 187 -11.77 15.27 7.42
N GLY A 188 -10.83 16.19 7.67
CA GLY A 188 -9.44 15.83 7.98
C GLY A 188 -8.57 15.51 6.76
N GLY A 189 -9.17 15.35 5.58
CA GLY A 189 -8.51 15.07 4.32
C GLY A 189 -7.65 16.23 3.79
N SER A 190 -6.91 15.95 2.72
CA SER A 190 -5.99 16.90 2.09
C SER A 190 -6.68 18.03 1.30
N GLY A 191 -7.97 17.91 0.97
CA GLY A 191 -8.67 18.70 -0.04
C GLY A 191 -8.71 18.02 -1.42
N GLY A 192 -8.12 16.83 -1.54
CA GLY A 192 -8.24 15.97 -2.72
C GLY A 192 -7.61 16.53 -4.00
N ALA A 193 -8.07 16.00 -5.14
CA ALA A 193 -7.61 16.43 -6.45
C ALA A 193 -7.92 17.91 -6.75
N ALA A 194 -9.06 18.42 -6.25
CA ALA A 194 -9.47 19.81 -6.43
C ALA A 194 -8.49 20.81 -5.79
N ALA A 195 -7.86 20.45 -4.68
CA ALA A 195 -6.80 21.23 -4.04
C ALA A 195 -5.40 20.97 -4.65
N GLY A 196 -5.30 20.17 -5.71
CA GLY A 196 -4.03 19.76 -6.32
C GLY A 196 -3.21 18.78 -5.46
N ARG A 197 -3.83 18.20 -4.41
CA ARG A 197 -3.16 17.38 -3.40
C ARG A 197 -3.14 15.90 -3.75
N VAL A 198 -4.03 15.47 -4.63
CA VAL A 198 -4.10 14.08 -5.12
C VAL A 198 -3.94 14.07 -6.63
N GLN A 199 -3.06 13.19 -7.13
CA GLN A 199 -2.72 13.04 -8.54
C GLN A 199 -2.67 11.55 -8.90
N GLU A 200 -2.82 11.23 -10.18
CA GLU A 200 -2.56 9.89 -10.69
C GLU A 200 -1.65 9.92 -11.92
N GLU A 201 -0.89 8.84 -12.09
CA GLU A 201 -0.09 8.56 -13.28
C GLU A 201 -0.32 7.12 -13.72
N THR A 202 -0.23 6.87 -15.03
CA THR A 202 -0.44 5.54 -15.59
C THR A 202 0.74 5.13 -16.47
N LEU A 203 1.29 3.94 -16.21
CA LEU A 203 2.42 3.37 -16.97
C LEU A 203 1.95 2.18 -17.82
N ASP A 204 2.57 1.98 -18.98
CA ASP A 204 2.22 0.90 -19.93
C ASP A 204 2.80 -0.45 -19.48
N CYS A 205 2.25 -0.99 -18.39
CA CYS A 205 2.57 -2.29 -17.81
C CYS A 205 1.41 -2.89 -16.99
N GLY A 206 1.63 -4.11 -16.49
CA GLY A 206 0.68 -4.80 -15.60
C GLY A 206 0.72 -4.31 -14.15
N HIS A 207 0.21 -5.14 -13.24
CA HIS A 207 0.13 -4.84 -11.80
C HIS A 207 1.52 -4.67 -11.14
N LEU A 208 2.55 -5.32 -11.68
CA LEU A 208 3.88 -5.36 -11.07
C LEU A 208 4.77 -4.22 -11.58
N ILE A 209 4.26 -2.99 -11.50
CA ILE A 209 4.92 -1.78 -11.99
C ILE A 209 6.38 -1.66 -11.51
N PRO A 210 6.71 -1.83 -10.21
CA PRO A 210 8.10 -1.72 -9.74
C PRO A 210 9.03 -2.82 -10.26
N MET A 211 8.48 -3.87 -10.87
CA MET A 211 9.23 -4.97 -11.46
C MET A 211 9.37 -4.80 -12.97
N GLU A 212 8.34 -4.29 -13.65
CA GLU A 212 8.29 -4.15 -15.11
C GLU A 212 8.85 -2.81 -15.61
N LYS A 213 8.53 -1.70 -14.94
CA LYS A 213 8.80 -0.33 -15.39
C LYS A 213 9.57 0.48 -14.35
N VAL A 214 10.70 -0.07 -13.90
CA VAL A 214 11.52 0.48 -12.80
C VAL A 214 11.86 1.96 -13.00
N SER A 215 12.50 2.30 -14.13
CA SER A 215 12.97 3.67 -14.37
C SER A 215 11.82 4.66 -14.54
N GLU A 216 10.82 4.31 -15.35
CA GLU A 216 9.64 5.16 -15.60
C GLU A 216 8.85 5.41 -14.30
N CYS A 217 8.70 4.38 -13.45
CA CYS A 217 8.09 4.50 -12.14
C CYS A 217 8.92 5.42 -11.23
N ALA A 218 10.25 5.27 -11.21
CA ALA A 218 11.13 6.12 -10.42
C ALA A 218 11.06 7.60 -10.86
N ASP A 219 10.99 7.87 -12.16
CA ASP A 219 10.89 9.24 -12.70
C ASP A 219 9.58 9.92 -12.28
N VAL A 220 8.46 9.19 -12.39
CA VAL A 220 7.14 9.66 -11.92
C VAL A 220 7.17 9.99 -10.43
N ILE A 221 7.74 9.09 -9.62
CA ILE A 221 7.85 9.26 -8.18
C ILE A 221 8.74 10.45 -7.82
N ALA A 222 9.91 10.56 -8.45
CA ALA A 222 10.86 11.64 -8.20
C ALA A 222 10.27 13.01 -8.55
N SER A 223 9.53 13.10 -9.66
CA SER A 223 8.83 14.32 -10.08
C SER A 223 7.82 14.79 -9.03
N PHE A 224 6.99 13.88 -8.51
CA PHE A 224 6.00 14.20 -7.48
C PHE A 224 6.65 14.55 -6.13
N VAL A 225 7.60 13.73 -5.66
CA VAL A 225 8.30 13.97 -4.39
C VAL A 225 9.06 15.28 -4.45
N GLY A 226 9.71 15.62 -5.56
CA GLY A 226 10.38 16.91 -5.74
C GLY A 226 9.45 18.10 -5.56
N LYS A 227 8.23 18.04 -6.13
CA LYS A 227 7.21 19.09 -5.95
C LYS A 227 6.76 19.20 -4.49
N GLU A 228 6.49 18.07 -3.83
CA GLU A 228 6.05 18.06 -2.43
C GLU A 228 7.15 18.52 -1.46
N MET A 229 8.42 18.19 -1.74
CA MET A 229 9.57 18.67 -0.99
C MET A 229 9.70 20.20 -1.07
N ASN A 230 9.59 20.77 -2.27
CA ASN A 230 9.63 22.23 -2.44
C ASN A 230 8.50 22.91 -1.65
N ARG A 231 7.27 22.40 -1.78
CA ARG A 231 6.12 22.91 -1.03
C ARG A 231 6.35 22.85 0.48
N TRP A 232 6.88 21.73 0.97
CA TRP A 232 7.17 21.58 2.40
C TRP A 232 8.25 22.56 2.86
N CYS A 233 9.36 22.69 2.12
CA CYS A 233 10.43 23.65 2.42
C CYS A 233 9.89 25.08 2.48
N ASP A 234 9.11 25.50 1.48
CA ASP A 234 8.50 26.84 1.44
C ASP A 234 7.60 27.10 2.66
N GLN A 235 6.84 26.10 3.10
CA GLN A 235 6.01 26.18 4.29
C GLN A 235 6.85 26.31 5.58
N GLN A 236 7.90 25.50 5.72
CA GLN A 236 8.81 25.58 6.87
C GLN A 236 9.54 26.91 6.93
N GLU A 237 10.05 27.40 5.80
CA GLU A 237 10.72 28.70 5.72
C GLU A 237 9.76 29.86 6.05
N SER A 238 8.55 29.82 5.51
CA SER A 238 7.54 30.85 5.79
C SER A 238 7.18 30.88 7.27
N PHE A 239 6.97 29.71 7.89
CA PHE A 239 6.71 29.62 9.32
C PHE A 239 7.90 30.08 10.16
N LYS A 240 9.12 29.74 9.76
CA LYS A 240 10.36 30.18 10.41
C LYS A 240 10.50 31.71 10.36
N ARG A 241 10.34 32.32 9.18
CA ARG A 241 10.39 33.79 9.01
C ARG A 241 9.32 34.49 9.85
N TYR A 242 8.11 33.97 9.87
CA TYR A 242 7.03 34.46 10.72
C TYR A 242 7.39 34.37 12.22
N ARG A 243 7.97 33.24 12.65
CA ARG A 243 8.43 33.06 14.03
C ARG A 243 9.56 34.03 14.39
N GLU A 244 10.53 34.21 13.51
CA GLU A 244 11.69 35.09 13.71
C GLU A 244 11.32 36.58 13.69
N SER A 245 10.25 36.97 12.99
CA SER A 245 9.75 38.35 13.01
C SER A 245 9.04 38.72 14.32
N MET A 246 8.72 37.74 15.18
CA MET A 246 8.06 37.97 16.47
C MET A 246 9.06 38.06 17.62
N SER A 247 8.83 38.98 18.54
CA SER A 247 9.55 39.01 19.82
C SER A 247 9.30 37.74 20.64
N ARG A 248 10.20 37.43 21.58
CA ARG A 248 10.05 36.25 22.46
C ARG A 248 8.73 36.28 23.23
N GLN A 249 8.28 37.45 23.68
CA GLN A 249 7.01 37.60 24.40
C GLN A 249 5.84 37.22 23.49
N GLN A 250 5.77 37.76 22.28
CA GLN A 250 4.73 37.41 21.30
C GLN A 250 4.72 35.92 20.95
N GLN A 251 5.88 35.26 20.93
CA GLN A 251 5.97 33.83 20.63
C GLN A 251 5.39 32.91 21.72
N ILE A 252 5.22 33.42 22.95
CA ILE A 252 4.80 32.63 24.13
C ILE A 252 3.52 33.16 24.80
N THR A 253 2.92 34.23 24.27
CA THR A 253 1.63 34.77 24.75
C THR A 253 0.61 34.76 23.63
N ILE A 254 -0.68 34.80 23.99
CA ILE A 254 -1.77 35.08 23.06
C ILE A 254 -1.84 36.58 22.76
N ASP A 255 -2.49 36.96 21.66
CA ASP A 255 -2.78 38.35 21.31
C ASP A 255 -4.25 38.73 21.58
N GLU A 256 -4.57 40.02 21.47
CA GLU A 256 -5.93 40.53 21.69
C GLU A 256 -6.92 39.93 20.68
N GLN A 257 -6.47 39.64 19.45
CA GLN A 257 -7.31 39.04 18.41
C GLN A 257 -7.77 37.64 18.80
N TRP A 258 -6.88 36.83 19.39
CA TRP A 258 -7.23 35.52 19.95
C TRP A 258 -8.33 35.65 21.00
N GLU A 259 -8.19 36.58 21.95
CA GLU A 259 -9.19 36.80 23.01
C GLU A 259 -10.57 37.17 22.45
N GLU A 260 -10.61 38.07 21.46
CA GLU A 260 -11.86 38.45 20.79
C GLU A 260 -12.52 37.26 20.08
N LYS A 261 -11.75 36.42 19.39
CA LYS A 261 -12.29 35.27 18.66
C LYS A 261 -12.79 34.17 19.60
N VAL A 262 -12.10 33.92 20.72
CA VAL A 262 -12.53 32.90 21.69
C VAL A 262 -13.81 33.31 22.41
N LYS A 263 -14.04 34.61 22.69
CA LYS A 263 -15.29 35.11 23.27
C LYS A 263 -16.53 34.81 22.41
N LEU A 264 -16.37 34.63 21.10
CA LEU A 264 -17.46 34.23 20.20
C LEU A 264 -17.85 32.75 20.34
N GLY A 265 -17.12 31.95 21.12
CA GLY A 265 -17.35 30.52 21.31
C GLY A 265 -18.80 30.17 21.70
N ASP A 266 -19.39 30.91 22.63
CA ASP A 266 -20.78 30.71 23.06
C ASP A 266 -21.79 30.86 21.91
N THR A 267 -21.48 31.70 20.92
CA THR A 267 -22.35 31.91 19.75
C THR A 267 -22.29 30.72 18.81
N TYR A 268 -21.12 30.09 18.67
CA TYR A 268 -20.95 28.90 17.84
C TYR A 268 -21.52 27.64 18.51
N LEU A 269 -21.42 27.53 19.83
CA LEU A 269 -21.88 26.35 20.59
C LEU A 269 -23.39 26.34 20.85
N LYS A 270 -24.07 27.49 20.88
CA LYS A 270 -25.54 27.58 21.07
C LYS A 270 -26.36 27.28 19.82
N LYS A 271 -25.72 27.08 18.66
CA LYS A 271 -26.40 26.83 17.38
C LYS A 271 -26.61 25.34 17.04
N SER A 272 -26.41 24.42 17.99
CA SER A 272 -26.75 22.99 17.82
C SER A 272 -28.14 22.66 18.32
#